data_AF-A0A1I0C0G8-F1
#
_entry.id   AF-A0A1I0C0G8-F1
#
_cell.length_a   1.000
_cell.length_b   1.000
_cell.length_c   1.000
_cell.angle_alpha   90.00
_cell.angle_beta   90.00
_cell.angle_gamma   90.00
#
_symmetry.space_group_name_H-M   'P 1'
#
loop_
_entity.id
_entity.type
_entity.pdbx_description
1 polymer ?
#
loop_
_entity_poly.entity_id
_entity_poly.type
_entity_poly.pdbx_seq_one_letter_code
_entity_poly.pdbx_strand_id
1 'polypeptide(L)'
;MPQFDGVIAFLDNRSFGSIWFWLVLVGMWSTAGRNVIGIPSEVLARARHAQRAGQPESQPVLTLLDWLSLSLPRWHVAPREGAVFLGICAFVLTSLAVLGFGYDLEMAQALVLLLLPFLVLFLMRLRLARRLIPLLQDGQAGLQPVGQVGAEAVRRLVWHRRFVTLLSVLAVAIAAFWGMIHALMHPNGL
;
A
#
# COMPACT_ATOMS: atom_id res chain seq x y z
N MET A 1 -18.50 -19.26 29.21
CA MET A 1 -18.23 -18.90 27.79
C MET A 1 -16.73 -19.03 27.53
N PRO A 2 -16.18 -20.26 27.39
CA PRO A 2 -14.72 -20.51 27.46
C PRO A 2 -14.00 -20.42 26.09
N GLN A 3 -14.66 -19.89 25.05
CA GLN A 3 -14.09 -19.85 23.69
C GLN A 3 -13.30 -18.56 23.40
N PHE A 4 -13.50 -17.51 24.20
CA PHE A 4 -12.79 -16.23 24.02
C PHE A 4 -11.41 -16.23 24.70
N ASP A 5 -11.23 -17.02 25.76
CA ASP A 5 -9.97 -17.10 26.49
C ASP A 5 -8.84 -17.67 25.61
N GLY A 6 -9.15 -18.62 24.73
CA GLY A 6 -8.18 -19.15 23.77
C GLY A 6 -7.75 -18.11 22.73
N VAL A 7 -8.67 -17.31 22.19
CA VAL A 7 -8.35 -16.27 21.20
C VAL A 7 -7.53 -15.14 21.82
N ILE A 8 -7.85 -14.76 23.07
CA ILE A 8 -7.10 -13.76 23.83
C ILE A 8 -5.74 -14.32 24.30
N ALA A 9 -5.64 -15.62 24.57
CA ALA A 9 -4.37 -16.31 24.82
C ALA A 9 -3.53 -16.54 23.55
N PHE A 10 -4.08 -16.46 22.33
CA PHE A 10 -3.28 -16.37 21.10
C PHE A 10 -2.81 -14.94 20.80
N LEU A 11 -3.45 -13.95 21.44
CA LEU A 11 -3.00 -12.56 21.54
C LEU A 11 -2.01 -12.35 22.71
N ASP A 12 -1.49 -13.43 23.32
CA ASP A 12 -0.52 -13.34 24.41
C ASP A 12 0.70 -12.50 24.03
N ASN A 13 1.31 -11.94 25.06
CA ASN A 13 2.36 -10.91 25.20
C ASN A 13 3.67 -11.09 24.38
N ARG A 14 3.63 -11.73 23.22
CA ARG A 14 4.72 -11.95 22.26
C ARG A 14 4.24 -11.56 20.86
N SER A 15 4.07 -10.27 20.64
CA SER A 15 3.40 -9.75 19.43
C SER A 15 4.10 -10.17 18.13
N PHE A 16 5.43 -10.30 18.16
CA PHE A 16 6.25 -10.70 17.02
C PHE A 16 6.35 -12.22 16.81
N GLY A 17 6.17 -13.00 17.88
CA GLY A 17 6.15 -14.46 17.84
C GLY A 17 4.76 -15.05 17.55
N SER A 18 3.70 -14.26 17.75
CA SER A 18 2.33 -14.70 17.49
C SER A 18 2.02 -14.78 15.99
N ILE A 19 1.32 -15.84 15.62
CA ILE A 19 0.85 -16.06 14.24
C ILE A 19 -0.11 -14.96 13.77
N TRP A 20 -0.77 -14.25 14.70
CA TRP A 20 -1.73 -13.20 14.36
C TRP A 20 -1.06 -12.09 13.53
N PHE A 21 0.12 -11.63 13.96
CA PHE A 21 0.84 -10.54 13.33
C PHE A 21 1.17 -10.90 11.88
N TRP A 22 1.70 -12.10 11.67
CA TRP A 22 2.06 -12.62 10.36
C TRP A 22 0.85 -12.86 9.47
N LEU A 23 -0.26 -13.37 10.01
CA LEU A 23 -1.52 -13.54 9.26
C LEU A 23 -2.06 -12.19 8.77
N VAL A 24 -2.08 -11.18 9.64
CA VAL A 24 -2.56 -9.85 9.25
C VAL A 24 -1.58 -9.22 8.26
N LEU A 25 -0.27 -9.28 8.50
CA LEU A 25 0.74 -8.77 7.59
C LEU A 25 0.62 -9.39 6.19
N VAL A 26 0.55 -10.73 6.09
CA VAL A 26 0.39 -11.45 4.82
C VAL A 26 -0.96 -11.14 4.16
N GLY A 27 -2.06 -11.15 4.93
CA GLY A 27 -3.40 -10.84 4.41
C GLY A 27 -3.51 -9.41 3.87
N MET A 28 -2.91 -8.47 4.59
CA MET A 28 -2.80 -7.07 4.20
C MET A 28 -1.99 -6.90 2.92
N TRP A 29 -0.80 -7.50 2.81
CA TRP A 29 0.03 -7.42 1.61
C TRP A 29 -0.56 -8.17 0.41
N SER A 30 -1.21 -9.30 0.64
CA SER A 30 -1.97 -10.04 -0.38
C SER A 30 -3.08 -9.17 -0.98
N THR A 31 -3.80 -8.43 -0.14
CA THR A 31 -4.84 -7.50 -0.60
C THR A 31 -4.26 -6.27 -1.29
N ALA A 32 -3.17 -5.72 -0.76
CA ALA A 32 -2.50 -4.56 -1.34
C ALA A 32 -1.89 -4.85 -2.73
N GLY A 33 -1.43 -6.08 -2.98
CA GLY A 33 -0.81 -6.50 -4.23
C GLY A 33 -1.80 -6.87 -5.34
N ARG A 34 -3.07 -7.18 -5.02
CA ARG A 34 -4.08 -7.59 -6.01
C ARG A 34 -4.45 -6.46 -6.98
N ASN A 35 -4.63 -5.25 -6.47
CA ASN A 35 -5.11 -4.10 -7.23
C ASN A 35 -4.21 -2.87 -7.08
N VAL A 36 -3.96 -2.17 -8.18
CA VAL A 36 -3.19 -0.92 -8.19
C VAL A 36 -4.14 0.24 -8.46
N ILE A 37 -4.46 1.05 -7.44
CA ILE A 37 -5.42 2.17 -7.53
C ILE A 37 -6.77 1.71 -8.13
N GLY A 38 -7.26 0.56 -7.68
CA GLY A 38 -8.53 -0.01 -8.17
C GLY A 38 -8.46 -0.71 -9.53
N ILE A 39 -7.30 -0.72 -10.19
CA ILE A 39 -7.10 -1.38 -11.48
C ILE A 39 -6.61 -2.82 -11.25
N PRO A 40 -7.26 -3.83 -11.87
CA PRO A 40 -6.77 -5.21 -11.84
C PRO A 40 -5.39 -5.31 -12.49
N SER A 41 -4.48 -6.04 -11.85
CA SER A 41 -3.09 -6.23 -12.33
C SER A 41 -3.02 -6.81 -13.75
N GLU A 42 -4.00 -7.62 -14.14
CA GLU A 42 -4.14 -8.19 -15.48
C GLU A 42 -4.41 -7.16 -16.58
N VAL A 43 -5.12 -6.07 -16.26
CA VAL A 43 -5.39 -4.99 -17.23
C VAL A 43 -4.11 -4.20 -17.49
N LEU A 44 -3.34 -3.91 -16.45
CA LEU A 44 -2.02 -3.29 -16.58
C LEU A 44 -1.03 -4.19 -17.34
N ALA A 45 -1.02 -5.49 -17.06
CA ALA A 45 -0.14 -6.44 -17.76
C ALA A 45 -0.44 -6.43 -19.26
N ARG A 46 -1.72 -6.57 -19.64
CA ARG A 46 -2.16 -6.53 -21.04
C ARG A 46 -1.81 -5.22 -21.74
N ALA A 47 -2.08 -4.07 -21.11
CA ALA A 47 -1.70 -2.77 -21.66
C ALA A 47 -0.18 -2.62 -21.83
N ARG A 48 0.62 -3.12 -20.88
CA ARG A 48 2.08 -3.13 -20.96
C ARG A 48 2.61 -4.00 -22.11
N HIS A 49 2.00 -5.17 -22.34
CA HIS A 49 2.36 -6.04 -23.45
C HIS A 49 2.06 -5.38 -24.79
N ALA A 50 0.88 -4.77 -24.94
CA ALA A 50 0.51 -4.11 -26.18
C ALA A 50 1.38 -2.87 -26.49
N GLN A 51 1.75 -2.10 -25.47
CA GLN A 51 2.74 -1.02 -25.59
C GLN A 51 4.11 -1.52 -26.05
N ARG A 52 4.60 -2.63 -25.50
CA ARG A 52 5.87 -3.26 -25.92
C ARG A 52 5.83 -3.81 -27.35
N ALA A 53 4.66 -4.25 -27.80
CA ALA A 53 4.45 -4.72 -29.16
C ALA A 53 4.33 -3.57 -30.19
N GLY A 54 4.53 -2.31 -29.78
CA GLY A 54 4.42 -1.16 -30.67
C GLY A 54 2.98 -0.85 -31.08
N GLN A 55 1.98 -1.28 -30.29
CA GLN A 55 0.56 -1.03 -30.54
C GLN A 55 -0.01 -0.06 -29.48
N PRO A 56 0.40 1.22 -29.50
CA PRO A 56 0.07 2.18 -28.44
C PRO A 56 -1.42 2.55 -28.40
N GLU A 57 -2.17 2.35 -29.49
CA GLU A 57 -3.61 2.64 -29.61
C GLU A 57 -4.48 1.38 -29.58
N SER A 58 -3.92 0.26 -29.13
CA SER A 58 -4.65 -1.00 -29.04
C SER A 58 -5.72 -0.97 -27.94
N GLN A 59 -6.75 -1.80 -28.12
CA GLN A 59 -7.88 -1.94 -27.19
C GLN A 59 -7.48 -2.19 -25.72
N PRO A 60 -6.39 -2.92 -25.39
CA PRO A 60 -5.91 -3.05 -24.01
C PRO A 60 -5.46 -1.74 -23.36
N VAL A 61 -4.87 -0.82 -24.13
CA VAL A 61 -4.43 0.50 -23.63
C VAL A 61 -5.64 1.38 -23.37
N LEU A 62 -6.61 1.38 -24.29
CA LEU A 62 -7.88 2.09 -24.13
C LEU A 62 -8.64 1.60 -22.89
N THR A 63 -8.73 0.27 -22.72
CA THR A 63 -9.36 -0.34 -21.53
C THR A 63 -8.69 0.14 -20.24
N LEU A 64 -7.35 0.24 -20.20
CA LEU A 64 -6.65 0.77 -19.03
C LEU A 64 -7.03 2.23 -18.74
N LEU A 65 -7.13 3.07 -19.77
CA LEU A 65 -7.50 4.48 -19.64
C LEU A 65 -8.95 4.64 -19.15
N ASP A 66 -9.88 3.79 -19.60
CA ASP A 66 -11.26 3.76 -19.11
C ASP A 66 -11.33 3.34 -17.64
N TRP A 67 -10.58 2.31 -17.25
CA TRP A 67 -10.50 1.91 -15.84
C TRP A 67 -9.93 3.03 -14.96
N LEU A 68 -8.92 3.75 -15.47
CA LEU A 68 -8.34 4.91 -14.79
C LEU A 68 -9.36 6.05 -14.64
N SER A 69 -10.10 6.38 -15.69
CA SER A 69 -11.09 7.46 -15.66
C SER A 69 -12.20 7.20 -14.65
N LEU A 70 -12.59 5.94 -14.47
CA LEU A 70 -13.57 5.51 -13.46
C LEU A 70 -13.00 5.46 -12.04
N SER A 71 -11.73 5.08 -11.89
CA SER A 71 -11.12 4.84 -10.58
C SER A 71 -10.54 6.10 -9.94
N LEU A 72 -9.97 7.01 -10.73
CA LEU A 72 -9.25 8.19 -10.25
C LEU A 72 -10.11 9.24 -9.51
N PRO A 73 -11.39 9.51 -9.89
CA PRO A 73 -12.24 10.44 -9.16
C PRO A 73 -12.38 10.07 -7.68
N ARG A 74 -12.37 8.77 -7.36
CA ARG A 74 -12.45 8.26 -5.97
C ARG A 74 -11.22 8.58 -5.12
N TRP A 75 -10.10 8.90 -5.76
CA TRP A 75 -8.85 9.30 -5.09
C TRP A 75 -8.68 10.82 -5.02
N HIS A 76 -9.66 11.58 -5.48
CA HIS A 76 -9.66 13.04 -5.38
C HIS A 76 -10.09 13.45 -3.96
N VAL A 77 -9.13 13.39 -3.03
CA VAL A 77 -9.35 13.86 -1.65
C VAL A 77 -9.11 15.36 -1.60
N ALA A 78 -10.10 16.11 -1.10
CA ALA A 78 -9.98 17.56 -0.91
C ALA A 78 -8.76 17.87 -0.03
N PRO A 79 -7.96 18.92 -0.33
CA PRO A 79 -6.73 19.21 0.43
C PRO A 79 -6.96 19.32 1.94
N ARG A 80 -8.10 19.90 2.35
CA ARG A 80 -8.50 20.04 3.76
C ARG A 80 -8.75 18.69 4.43
N GLU A 81 -9.56 17.84 3.81
CA GLU A 81 -9.88 16.50 4.33
C GLU A 81 -8.63 15.62 4.39
N GLY A 82 -7.80 15.69 3.33
CA GLY A 82 -6.53 14.96 3.28
C GLY A 82 -5.55 15.42 4.35
N ALA A 83 -5.49 16.71 4.67
CA ALA A 83 -4.64 17.24 5.74
C ALA A 83 -5.13 16.79 7.12
N VAL A 84 -6.44 16.83 7.38
CA VAL A 84 -7.02 16.34 8.64
C VAL A 84 -6.77 14.84 8.82
N PHE A 85 -7.04 14.05 7.78
CA PHE A 85 -6.79 12.60 7.81
C PHE A 85 -5.31 12.28 8.04
N LEU A 86 -4.42 12.97 7.33
CA LEU A 86 -2.97 12.80 7.53
C LEU A 86 -2.55 13.19 8.95
N GLY A 87 -3.11 14.27 9.51
CA GLY A 87 -2.85 14.70 10.88
C GLY A 87 -3.27 13.65 11.90
N ILE A 88 -4.47 13.07 11.75
CA ILE A 88 -4.95 11.97 12.61
C ILE A 88 -4.05 10.74 12.48
N CYS A 89 -3.73 10.31 11.26
CA CYS A 89 -2.84 9.17 11.05
C CYS A 89 -1.45 9.40 11.64
N ALA A 90 -0.89 10.60 11.46
CA ALA A 90 0.41 10.96 12.02
C ALA A 90 0.37 10.98 13.55
N PHE A 91 -0.67 11.55 14.15
CA PHE A 91 -0.85 11.56 15.60
C PHE A 91 -0.94 10.14 16.18
N VAL A 92 -1.77 9.28 15.58
CA VAL A 92 -1.93 7.89 16.01
C VAL A 92 -0.61 7.13 15.86
N LEU A 93 0.05 7.21 14.71
CA LEU A 93 1.33 6.53 14.48
C LEU A 93 2.44 7.03 15.41
N THR A 94 2.51 8.34 15.66
CA THR A 94 3.50 8.91 16.57
C THR A 94 3.23 8.47 18.00
N SER A 95 1.96 8.48 18.43
CA SER A 95 1.58 7.99 19.76
C SER A 95 1.97 6.51 19.91
N LEU A 96 1.61 5.66 18.94
CA LEU A 96 2.01 4.26 18.93
C LEU A 96 3.54 4.09 18.91
N ALA A 97 4.28 4.94 18.21
CA ALA A 97 5.74 4.88 18.18
C ALA A 97 6.35 5.27 19.54
N VAL A 98 5.82 6.29 20.21
CA VAL A 98 6.24 6.67 21.56
C VAL A 98 5.91 5.54 22.55
N LEU A 99 4.70 4.98 22.51
CA LEU A 99 4.32 3.85 23.35
C LEU A 99 5.18 2.60 23.05
N GLY A 100 5.45 2.31 21.78
CA GLY A 100 6.18 1.12 21.37
C GLY A 100 7.67 1.19 21.65
N PHE A 101 8.35 2.25 21.19
CA PHE A 101 9.81 2.37 21.30
C PHE A 101 10.26 3.17 22.52
N GLY A 102 9.38 3.96 23.14
CA GLY A 102 9.69 4.71 24.35
C GLY A 102 9.35 3.98 25.65
N TYR A 103 8.30 3.15 25.64
CA TYR A 103 7.85 2.36 26.80
C TYR A 103 7.98 0.84 26.59
N ASP A 104 8.66 0.42 25.52
CA ASP A 104 8.89 -1.00 25.16
C ASP A 104 7.62 -1.86 25.06
N LEU A 105 6.48 -1.23 24.72
CA LEU A 105 5.23 -1.96 24.52
C LEU A 105 5.24 -2.71 23.18
N GLU A 106 5.42 -4.02 23.22
CA GLU A 106 5.52 -4.88 22.03
C GLU A 106 4.34 -4.70 21.07
N MET A 107 3.12 -4.65 21.61
CA MET A 107 1.90 -4.51 20.81
C MET A 107 1.92 -3.20 20.02
N ALA A 108 2.40 -2.12 20.64
CA ALA A 108 2.50 -0.83 19.96
C ALA A 108 3.59 -0.85 18.88
N GLN A 109 4.74 -1.50 19.12
CA GLN A 109 5.78 -1.67 18.10
C GLN A 109 5.26 -2.46 16.89
N ALA A 110 4.55 -3.57 17.13
CA ALA A 110 3.96 -4.39 16.08
C ALA A 110 2.93 -3.60 15.26
N LEU A 111 2.08 -2.81 15.92
CA LEU A 111 1.11 -1.95 15.23
C LEU A 111 1.79 -0.86 14.40
N VAL A 112 2.88 -0.25 14.88
CA VAL A 112 3.66 0.72 14.06
C VAL A 112 4.20 0.04 12.80
N LEU A 113 4.84 -1.12 12.95
CA LEU A 113 5.41 -1.86 11.82
C LEU A 113 4.35 -2.31 10.80
N LEU A 114 3.12 -2.52 11.26
CA LEU A 114 1.97 -2.87 10.43
C LEU A 114 1.36 -1.65 9.75
N LEU A 115 1.15 -0.54 10.47
CA LEU A 115 0.44 0.64 9.97
C LEU A 115 1.34 1.58 9.15
N LEU A 116 2.62 1.71 9.50
CA LEU A 116 3.56 2.61 8.83
C LEU A 116 3.70 2.33 7.33
N PRO A 117 3.98 1.09 6.86
CA PRO A 117 4.08 0.83 5.43
C PRO A 117 2.73 1.04 4.72
N PHE A 118 1.61 0.84 5.41
CA PHE A 118 0.28 1.11 4.86
C PHE A 118 0.01 2.60 4.67
N LEU A 119 0.45 3.45 5.59
CA LEU A 119 0.39 4.89 5.42
C LEU A 119 1.23 5.33 4.20
N VAL A 120 2.46 4.80 4.08
CA VAL A 120 3.33 5.08 2.93
C VAL A 120 2.66 4.64 1.63
N LEU A 121 2.08 3.43 1.59
CA LEU A 121 1.36 2.91 0.44
C LEU A 121 0.15 3.78 0.07
N PHE A 122 -0.62 4.24 1.05
CA PHE A 122 -1.74 5.17 0.85
C PHE A 122 -1.27 6.48 0.22
N LEU A 123 -0.20 7.10 0.76
CA LEU A 123 0.39 8.32 0.22
C LEU A 123 0.92 8.13 -1.21
N MET A 124 1.55 6.99 -1.49
CA MET A 124 2.01 6.66 -2.84
C MET A 124 0.85 6.56 -3.84
N ARG A 125 -0.28 5.96 -3.43
CA ARG A 125 -1.48 5.86 -4.28
C ARG A 125 -2.09 7.24 -4.54
N LEU A 126 -2.19 8.08 -3.50
CA LEU A 126 -2.67 9.45 -3.64
C LEU A 126 -1.78 10.29 -4.56
N ARG A 127 -0.46 10.21 -4.41
CA ARG A 127 0.52 10.91 -5.27
C ARG A 127 0.40 10.46 -6.73
N LEU A 128 0.24 9.15 -6.97
CA LEU A 128 0.07 8.62 -8.31
C LEU A 128 -1.25 9.09 -8.93
N ALA A 129 -2.36 9.05 -8.19
CA ALA A 129 -3.65 9.55 -8.66
C ALA A 129 -3.59 11.03 -9.04
N ARG A 130 -3.01 11.89 -8.19
CA ARG A 130 -2.81 13.33 -8.46
C ARG A 130 -1.97 13.59 -9.71
N ARG A 131 -1.04 12.70 -10.06
CA ARG A 131 -0.21 12.81 -11.27
C ARG A 131 -0.91 12.27 -12.53
N LEU A 132 -1.82 11.30 -12.39
CA LEU A 132 -2.52 10.68 -13.51
C LEU A 132 -3.76 11.48 -13.94
N ILE A 133 -4.42 12.18 -13.01
CA ILE A 133 -5.58 13.05 -13.31
C ILE A 133 -5.27 14.08 -14.40
N PRO A 134 -4.26 14.97 -14.26
CA PRO A 134 -3.99 15.98 -15.29
C PRO A 134 -3.59 15.34 -16.63
N LEU A 135 -2.83 14.24 -16.57
CA LEU A 135 -2.40 13.50 -17.76
C LEU A 135 -3.58 12.93 -18.57
N LEU A 136 -4.64 12.46 -17.91
CA LEU A 136 -5.84 12.00 -18.60
C LEU A 136 -6.67 13.16 -19.13
N GLN A 137 -6.74 14.27 -18.40
CA GLN A 137 -7.42 15.47 -18.85
C GLN A 137 -6.78 16.04 -20.13
N ASP A 138 -5.44 16.07 -20.19
CA ASP A 138 -4.70 16.49 -21.39
C ASP A 138 -4.97 15.56 -22.59
N GLY A 139 -5.09 14.25 -22.34
CA GLY A 139 -5.46 13.27 -23.37
C GLY A 139 -6.91 13.41 -23.85
N GLN A 140 -7.85 13.69 -22.94
CA GLN A 140 -9.27 13.90 -23.27
C GLN A 140 -9.51 15.22 -24.01
N ALA A 141 -8.73 16.25 -23.70
CA ALA A 141 -8.78 17.56 -24.37
C ALA A 141 -8.16 17.54 -25.79
N GLY A 142 -7.61 16.39 -26.23
CA GLY A 142 -6.97 16.26 -27.54
C GLY A 142 -5.60 16.96 -27.64
N LEU A 143 -5.03 17.38 -26.51
CA LEU A 143 -3.74 18.07 -26.46
C LEU A 143 -2.55 17.11 -26.64
N GLN A 144 -2.76 15.81 -26.40
CA GLN A 144 -1.74 14.78 -26.59
C GLN A 144 -2.31 13.53 -27.28
N PRO A 145 -1.51 12.83 -28.12
CA PRO A 145 -1.93 11.57 -28.72
C PRO A 145 -2.23 10.52 -27.65
N VAL A 146 -3.38 9.82 -27.79
CA VAL A 146 -3.85 8.79 -26.85
C VAL A 146 -2.78 7.71 -26.60
N GLY A 147 -2.02 7.35 -27.64
CA GLY A 147 -0.91 6.41 -27.53
C GLY A 147 0.22 6.85 -26.57
N GLN A 148 0.54 8.15 -26.53
CA GLN A 148 1.56 8.71 -25.62
C GLN A 148 1.07 8.78 -24.19
N VAL A 149 -0.19 9.21 -24.00
CA VAL A 149 -0.88 9.26 -22.70
C VAL A 149 -0.95 7.86 -22.08
N GLY A 150 -1.35 6.86 -22.88
CA GLY A 150 -1.37 5.45 -22.49
C GLY A 150 0.01 4.91 -22.11
N ALA A 151 1.05 5.24 -22.89
CA ALA A 151 2.42 4.80 -22.60
C ALA A 151 2.92 5.36 -21.27
N GLU A 152 2.67 6.64 -21.01
CA GLU A 152 3.08 7.30 -19.77
C GLU A 152 2.29 6.80 -18.56
N ALA A 153 0.98 6.57 -18.71
CA ALA A 153 0.16 5.96 -17.67
C ALA A 153 0.67 4.55 -17.30
N VAL A 154 0.95 3.70 -18.30
CA VAL A 154 1.53 2.36 -18.08
C VAL A 154 2.88 2.46 -17.37
N ARG A 155 3.77 3.36 -17.81
CA ARG A 155 5.08 3.56 -17.20
C ARG A 155 4.97 3.91 -15.72
N ARG A 156 4.13 4.89 -15.38
CA ARG A 156 3.90 5.33 -13.99
C ARG A 156 3.29 4.22 -13.12
N LEU A 157 2.34 3.45 -13.67
CA LEU A 157 1.69 2.37 -12.95
C LEU A 157 2.65 1.19 -12.68
N VAL A 158 3.51 0.86 -13.66
CA VAL A 158 4.58 -0.15 -13.48
C VAL A 158 5.59 0.28 -12.42
N TRP A 159 6.03 1.54 -12.43
CA TRP A 159 6.93 2.06 -11.40
C TRP A 159 6.29 2.01 -10.02
N HIS A 160 5.05 2.48 -9.89
CA HIS A 160 4.32 2.40 -8.63
C HIS A 160 4.22 0.96 -8.12
N ARG A 161 3.89 0.00 -8.99
CA ARG A 161 3.85 -1.43 -8.60
C ARG A 161 5.20 -1.92 -8.10
N ARG A 162 6.30 -1.58 -8.78
CA ARG A 162 7.66 -1.93 -8.32
C ARG A 162 7.96 -1.37 -6.94
N PHE A 163 7.63 -0.11 -6.70
CA PHE A 163 7.82 0.50 -5.38
C PHE A 163 6.94 -0.17 -4.31
N VAL A 164 5.70 -0.55 -4.62
CA VAL A 164 4.84 -1.29 -3.68
C VAL A 164 5.43 -2.67 -3.34
N THR A 165 5.97 -3.40 -4.33
CA THR A 165 6.63 -4.69 -4.09
C THR A 165 7.92 -4.51 -3.26
N LEU A 166 8.72 -3.48 -3.54
CA LEU A 166 9.89 -3.19 -2.72
C LEU A 166 9.48 -2.84 -1.29
N LEU A 167 8.44 -2.02 -1.12
CA LEU A 167 7.91 -1.66 0.19
C LEU A 167 7.39 -2.89 0.96
N SER A 168 6.76 -3.85 0.27
CA SER A 168 6.29 -5.09 0.91
C SER A 168 7.45 -5.94 1.40
N VAL A 169 8.47 -6.13 0.56
CA VAL A 169 9.66 -6.91 0.92
C VAL A 169 10.39 -6.24 2.08
N LEU A 170 10.56 -4.91 2.04
CA LEU A 170 11.18 -4.15 3.11
C LEU A 170 10.36 -4.20 4.41
N ALA A 171 9.04 -4.07 4.34
CA ALA A 171 8.19 -4.15 5.52
C ALA A 171 8.26 -5.51 6.20
N VAL A 172 8.20 -6.60 5.42
CA VAL A 172 8.35 -7.97 5.92
C VAL A 172 9.74 -8.20 6.50
N ALA A 173 10.80 -7.74 5.82
CA ALA A 173 12.17 -7.87 6.29
C ALA A 173 12.41 -7.11 7.59
N ILE A 174 11.95 -5.85 7.70
CA ILE A 174 12.07 -5.04 8.91
C ILE A 174 11.28 -5.67 10.05
N ALA A 175 10.05 -6.14 9.79
CA ALA A 175 9.25 -6.82 10.79
C ALA A 175 9.90 -8.12 11.30
N ALA A 176 10.47 -8.93 10.40
CA ALA A 176 11.19 -10.15 10.76
C ALA A 176 12.45 -9.85 11.58
N PHE A 177 13.24 -8.87 11.13
CA PHE A 177 14.47 -8.47 11.79
C PHE A 177 14.20 -7.89 13.19
N TRP A 178 13.18 -7.04 13.31
CA TRP A 178 12.76 -6.49 14.59
C TRP A 178 12.25 -7.59 15.53
N GLY A 179 11.41 -8.51 15.03
CA GLY A 179 10.95 -9.66 15.81
C GLY A 179 12.10 -10.55 16.31
N MET A 180 13.15 -10.73 15.51
CA MET A 180 14.35 -11.46 15.91
C MET A 180 15.15 -10.73 16.98
N ILE A 181 15.39 -9.42 16.82
CA ILE A 181 16.06 -8.60 17.85
C ILE A 181 15.27 -8.65 19.15
N HIS A 182 13.95 -8.50 19.07
CA HIS A 182 13.08 -8.52 20.24
C HIS A 182 13.15 -9.87 20.98
N ALA A 183 13.15 -10.98 20.24
CA ALA A 183 13.32 -12.32 20.79
C ALA A 183 14.72 -12.53 21.43
N LEU A 184 15.76 -11.92 20.87
CA LEU A 184 17.12 -11.97 21.41
C LEU A 184 17.28 -11.11 22.68
N MET A 185 16.62 -9.95 22.74
CA MET A 185 16.69 -9.05 23.90
C MET A 185 15.82 -9.51 25.06
N HIS A 186 14.73 -10.24 24.79
CA HIS A 186 13.85 -10.81 25.81
C HIS A 186 13.82 -12.36 25.75
N PRO A 187 14.97 -13.04 25.94
CA PRO A 187 15.10 -14.48 25.74
C PRO A 187 14.19 -15.29 26.68
N ASN A 188 13.81 -14.70 27.83
CA ASN A 188 13.01 -15.36 28.86
C ASN A 188 11.56 -14.84 28.93
N GLY A 189 11.13 -13.93 28.04
CA GLY A 189 9.80 -13.33 28.08
C GLY A 189 9.55 -12.38 29.26
N LEU A 190 10.61 -11.80 29.81
CA LEU A 190 10.61 -10.69 30.76
C LEU A 190 11.42 -9.55 30.17
#